data_AF-A0A7Y5EXW9-F1
#
_entry.id   AF-A0A7Y5EXW9-F1
#
_cell.length_a   1.000
_cell.length_b   1.000
_cell.length_c   1.000
_cell.angle_alpha   90.00
_cell.angle_beta   90.00
_cell.angle_gamma   90.00
#
_symmetry.space_group_name_H-M   'P 1'
#
loop_
_entity.id
_entity.type
_entity.pdbx_description
1 polymer ?
#
loop_
_entity_poly.entity_id
_entity_poly.type
_entity_poly.pdbx_seq_one_letter_code
_entity_poly.pdbx_strand_id
1 'polypeptide(L)' 'MVVIENSKWTVKVRERAIEGKANKAVIQAISEKLKISKSKIQLIRGEKSKVKIFSIQDGIL' A
#
# COMPACT_ATOMS: atom_id res chain seq x y z
N MET A 1 -18.04 9.13 -14.33
CA MET A 1 -17.28 9.18 -13.07
C MET A 1 -15.80 9.17 -13.45
N VAL A 2 -15.12 10.31 -13.38
CA VAL A 2 -13.70 10.40 -13.79
C VAL A 2 -12.87 10.05 -12.56
N VAL A 3 -12.18 8.91 -12.60
CA VAL A 3 -11.20 8.51 -11.58
C VAL A 3 -9.83 8.95 -12.08
N ILE A 4 -9.17 9.85 -11.34
CA ILE A 4 -7.81 10.30 -11.69
C ILE A 4 -6.82 9.23 -11.20
N GLU A 5 -6.32 8.39 -12.11
CA GLU A 5 -5.32 7.34 -11.83
C GLU A 5 -3.86 7.86 -11.80
N ASN A 6 -3.57 8.98 -11.15
CA ASN A 6 -2.21 9.59 -11.20
C ASN A 6 -1.46 9.62 -9.86
N SER A 7 -1.62 8.60 -9.02
CA SER A 7 -0.86 8.46 -7.77
C SER A 7 0.17 7.33 -7.85
N LYS A 8 1.30 7.54 -8.54
CA LYS A 8 2.40 6.56 -8.59
C LYS A 8 3.40 6.83 -7.47
N TRP A 9 3.35 6.00 -6.42
CA TRP A 9 4.26 6.10 -5.27
C TRP A 9 5.33 5.00 -5.34
N THR A 10 6.60 5.37 -5.16
CA THR A 10 7.71 4.41 -5.09
C THR A 10 8.13 4.23 -3.63
N VAL A 11 7.82 3.06 -3.06
CA VAL A 11 8.20 2.73 -1.67
C VAL A 11 9.39 1.77 -1.70
N LYS A 12 10.52 2.18 -1.13
CA LYS A 12 11.71 1.34 -0.97
C LYS A 12 11.71 0.75 0.45
N VAL A 13 11.45 -0.54 0.59
CA VAL A 13 11.54 -1.27 1.87
C VAL A 13 12.79 -2.16 1.87
N ARG A 14 13.55 -2.13 2.98
CA ARG A 14 14.81 -2.90 3.18
C ARG A 14 14.58 -4.34 3.67
N GLU A 15 13.37 -4.86 3.56
CA GLU A 15 13.02 -6.13 4.17
C GLU A 15 13.20 -7.32 3.22
N ARG A 16 13.70 -8.43 3.76
CA ARG A 16 13.77 -9.72 3.06
C ARG A 16 12.35 -10.16 2.69
N ALA A 17 12.18 -10.69 1.47
CA ALA A 17 10.92 -11.26 0.98
C ALA A 17 10.57 -12.57 1.71
N ILE A 18 10.33 -12.48 3.01
CA ILE A 18 9.74 -13.55 3.81
C ILE A 18 8.22 -13.39 3.64
N GLU A 19 7.55 -14.48 3.28
CA GLU A 19 6.15 -14.51 2.89
C GLU A 19 5.25 -13.72 3.86
N GLY A 20 4.44 -12.81 3.33
CA GLY A 20 3.56 -11.93 4.09
C GLY A 20 4.21 -10.77 4.86
N LYS A 21 5.50 -10.82 5.22
CA LYS A 21 6.18 -9.74 5.97
C LYS A 21 6.29 -8.46 5.15
N ALA A 22 6.68 -8.58 3.88
CA ALA A 22 6.77 -7.45 2.97
C ALA A 22 5.42 -6.72 2.75
N ASN A 23 4.29 -7.45 2.78
CA ASN A 23 2.97 -6.84 2.66
C ASN A 23 2.65 -6.02 3.91
N LYS A 24 2.87 -6.60 5.10
CA LYS A 24 2.62 -5.94 6.38
C LYS A 24 3.48 -4.70 6.57
N ALA A 25 4.75 -4.75 6.18
CA ALA A 25 5.67 -3.62 6.28
C ALA A 25 5.28 -2.46 5.35
N VAL A 26 4.87 -2.76 4.11
CA VAL A 26 4.38 -1.70 3.20
C VAL A 26 3.09 -1.07 3.72
N ILE A 27 2.13 -1.87 4.21
CA ILE A 27 0.90 -1.36 4.83
C ILE A 27 1.22 -0.48 6.05
N GLN A 28 2.17 -0.90 6.89
CA GLN A 28 2.60 -0.12 8.04
C GLN A 28 3.25 1.21 7.63
N ALA A 29 4.17 1.19 6.66
CA ALA A 29 4.81 2.40 6.16
C ALA A 29 3.79 3.39 5.56
N ILE A 30 2.80 2.90 4.82
CA ILE A 30 1.70 3.71 4.28
C ILE A 30 0.86 4.31 5.41
N SER A 31 0.49 3.47 6.40
CA SER A 31 -0.31 3.88 7.56
C SER A 31 0.36 4.98 8.36
N GLU A 32 1.65 4.83 8.67
CA GLU A 32 2.44 5.83 9.40
C GLU A 32 2.62 7.13 8.59
N LYS A 33 2.88 7.02 7.28
CA LYS A 33 3.15 8.18 6.43
C LYS A 33 1.90 9.01 6.16
N LEU A 34 0.76 8.35 5.96
CA LEU A 34 -0.51 9.00 5.61
C LEU A 34 -1.44 9.18 6.82
N LYS A 35 -1.09 8.65 7.99
CA LYS A 35 -1.92 8.64 9.21
C LYS A 35 -3.30 7.97 9.00
N ILE A 36 -3.34 6.97 8.12
CA ILE A 36 -4.55 6.21 7.80
C ILE A 36 -4.51 4.86 8.53
N SER A 37 -5.65 4.41 9.05
CA SER A 37 -5.76 3.08 9.69
C SER A 37 -5.32 1.98 8.72
N LYS A 38 -4.56 0.99 9.23
CA LYS A 38 -4.16 -0.20 8.46
C LYS A 38 -5.35 -0.93 7.84
N SER A 39 -6.52 -0.91 8.49
CA SER A 39 -7.76 -1.53 7.98
C SER A 39 -8.28 -0.90 6.69
N LYS A 40 -7.91 0.35 6.41
CA LYS A 40 -8.28 1.11 5.22
C LYS A 40 -7.29 0.94 4.06
N ILE A 41 -6.24 0.15 4.25
CA ILE A 41 -5.18 -0.07 3.26
C ILE A 41 -5.25 -1.54 2.83
N GLN A 42 -5.59 -1.78 1.56
CA GLN A 42 -5.78 -3.12 1.03
C GLN A 42 -4.84 -3.38 -0.14
N LEU A 43 -4.19 -4.53 -0.16
CA LEU A 43 -3.42 -4.98 -1.32
C LEU A 43 -4.41 -5.44 -2.41
N ILE A 44 -4.42 -4.75 -3.55
CA ILE A 44 -5.26 -5.08 -4.70
C ILE A 44 -4.53 -6.03 -5.65
N ARG A 45 -3.21 -5.84 -5.82
CA ARG A 45 -2.40 -6.67 -6.72
C ARG A 45 -0.95 -6.74 -6.30
N GLY A 46 -0.28 -7.84 -6.67
CA GLY A 46 1.16 -7.95 -6.56
C GLY A 46 1.65 -8.66 -5.30
N GLU A 47 0.82 -9.50 -4.69
CA GLU A 47 1.19 -10.29 -3.51
C GLU A 47 2.52 -11.05 -3.69
N LYS A 48 2.71 -11.67 -4.86
CA LYS A 48 3.93 -12.38 -5.25
C LYS A 48 4.88 -11.54 -6.14
N SER A 49 4.56 -10.27 -6.41
CA SER A 49 5.32 -9.40 -7.32
C SER A 49 6.17 -8.37 -6.57
N LYS A 50 7.23 -7.88 -7.24
CA LYS A 50 8.00 -6.71 -6.79
C LYS A 50 7.18 -5.43 -6.86
N VAL A 51 6.21 -5.36 -7.78
CA VAL A 51 5.31 -4.22 -7.95
C VAL A 51 3.98 -4.54 -7.26
N LYS A 52 3.57 -3.67 -6.34
CA LYS A 52 2.35 -3.84 -5.53
C LYS A 52 1.42 -2.66 -5.69
N ILE A 53 0.14 -2.95 -5.83
CA ILE A 53 -0.93 -1.95 -5.94
C ILE A 53 -1.77 -2.05 -4.66
N PHE A 54 -1.90 -0.94 -3.96
CA PHE A 54 -2.72 -0.83 -2.76
C PHE A 54 -3.87 0.15 -3.01
N SER A 55 -5.05 -0.20 -2.52
CA SER A 55 -6.18 0.71 -2.36
C SER A 55 -6.12 1.32 -0.98
N ILE A 56 -6.42 2.62 -0.89
CA ILE A 56 -6.44 3.37 0.36
C ILE A 56 -7.81 4.06 0.44
N GLN A 57 -8.62 3.66 1.42
CA GLN A 57 -9.91 4.28 1.69
C GLN A 57 -9.75 5.34 2.77
N ASP A 58 -9.29 6.52 2.40
CA ASP A 58 -9.40 7.66 3.31
C ASP A 58 -10.83 8.20 3.26
N GLY A 59 -11.42 8.51 4.41
CA GLY A 59 -12.82 8.95 4.50
C GLY A 59 -13.03 10.38 4.03
N ILE A 60 -12.13 10.90 3.19
CA ILE A 60 -12.17 12.27 2.69
C ILE A 60 -12.90 12.23 1.35
N LEU A 61 -14.17 12.68 1.38
CA LEU A 61 -14.96 13.07 0.21
C LEU A 61 -14.35 14.31 -0.46
#